data_AF-A0A3B8S3J5-F1
#
_entry.id   AF-A0A3B8S3J5-F1
#
_cell.length_a   1.000
_cell.length_b   1.000
_cell.length_c   1.000
_cell.angle_alpha   90.00
_cell.angle_beta   90.00
_cell.angle_gamma   90.00
#
_symmetry.space_group_name_H-M   'P 1'
#
loop_
_entity.id
_entity.type
_entity.pdbx_description
1 polymer ?
#
loop_
_entity_poly.entity_id
_entity_poly.type
_entity_poly.pdbx_seq_one_letter_code
_entity_poly.pdbx_strand_id
1 'polypeptide(L)'
;MNKALIKTHLFFLILLIGIVGCSSKDVIKEQDKEQEEEKLEDISEMTEEVLEVKFEHVAKSLPVIFPPSAKIESINADRMNRLLEINLSKEFSYVPFRNETVEMLYEEFRDEFGSGYEDYKMQIKALGYPIEQLIPNYFRSGYAEYDQSRIPSSRFKRPDPVVRNVNSKNNSSKGLAGKNILLWHSHGWYHNLKLERWEWQRPRLFQSVEDLIPMSFTIPYLIPMLENAGANVFIPRERDVQTNEVIVDNDSPTNLITKSRFIVRDGERLVWQKENEPAFGIGEPPYKENENPFKLGSSLFTYSNLTGDAQCEWIPEIPQTGEY
;
A
#
# COMPACT_ATOMS: atom_id res chain seq x y z
N MET A 1 65.65 -10.11 35.33
CA MET A 1 64.28 -9.63 35.65
C MET A 1 64.11 -9.56 37.16
N ASN A 2 63.67 -8.40 37.65
CA ASN A 2 63.97 -7.88 38.98
C ASN A 2 63.09 -8.50 40.09
N LYS A 3 63.70 -9.07 41.14
CA LYS A 3 63.00 -9.66 42.31
C LYS A 3 62.13 -8.65 43.09
N ALA A 4 62.29 -7.35 42.83
CA ALA A 4 61.44 -6.29 43.38
C ALA A 4 60.02 -6.27 42.77
N LEU A 5 59.86 -6.62 41.49
CA LEU A 5 58.56 -6.58 40.82
C LEU A 5 57.61 -7.68 41.34
N ILE A 6 58.17 -8.85 41.67
CA ILE A 6 57.42 -10.01 42.20
C ILE A 6 56.89 -9.73 43.62
N LYS A 7 57.69 -9.06 44.48
CA LYS A 7 57.22 -8.69 45.83
C LYS A 7 56.11 -7.66 45.81
N THR A 8 56.12 -6.74 44.84
CA THR A 8 55.10 -5.68 44.73
C THR A 8 53.76 -6.25 44.24
N HIS A 9 53.79 -7.22 43.32
CA HIS A 9 52.57 -7.89 42.87
C HIS A 9 52.00 -8.89 43.89
N LEU A 10 52.85 -9.57 44.67
CA LEU A 10 52.37 -10.47 45.73
C LEU A 10 51.72 -9.71 46.89
N PHE A 11 52.20 -8.50 47.21
CA PHE A 11 51.60 -7.64 48.24
C PHE A 11 50.21 -7.13 47.81
N PHE A 12 50.04 -6.75 46.54
CA PHE A 12 48.73 -6.36 46.00
C PHE A 12 47.72 -7.51 45.94
N LEU A 13 48.17 -8.74 45.67
CA LEU A 13 47.29 -9.91 45.64
C LEU A 13 46.76 -10.29 47.03
N ILE A 14 47.59 -10.14 48.08
CA ILE A 14 47.17 -10.42 49.46
C ILE A 14 46.23 -9.32 49.99
N LEU A 15 46.42 -8.06 49.57
CA LEU A 15 45.51 -6.96 49.93
C LEU A 15 44.12 -7.11 49.27
N LEU A 16 44.05 -7.66 48.05
CA LEU A 16 42.77 -7.90 47.36
C LEU A 16 41.96 -9.05 47.98
N ILE A 17 42.63 -10.05 48.55
CA ILE A 17 41.95 -11.19 49.20
C ILE A 17 41.41 -10.79 50.59
N GLY A 18 42.00 -9.77 51.24
CA GLY A 18 41.55 -9.27 52.54
C GLY A 18 40.27 -8.42 52.53
N ILE A 19 39.84 -7.90 51.38
CA ILE A 19 38.67 -7.00 51.27
C ILE A 19 37.40 -7.75 50.82
N VAL A 20 37.51 -8.99 50.34
CA VAL A 20 36.35 -9.86 50.01
C VAL A 20 35.88 -10.67 51.23
N GLY A 21 36.60 -10.60 52.36
CA GLY A 21 36.34 -11.38 53.57
C GLY A 21 35.52 -10.64 54.62
N CYS A 22 34.35 -10.09 54.28
CA CYS A 22 33.24 -9.80 55.21
C CYS A 22 32.04 -9.22 54.45
N SER A 23 31.29 -10.07 53.75
CA SER A 23 29.86 -9.83 53.54
C SER A 23 29.14 -10.75 54.50
N SER A 24 28.32 -10.20 55.39
CA SER A 24 27.33 -10.99 56.12
C SER A 24 26.51 -11.75 55.08
N LYS A 25 26.55 -13.08 55.15
CA LYS A 25 25.52 -13.89 54.50
C LYS A 25 24.27 -13.67 55.35
N ASP A 26 23.38 -12.81 54.89
CA ASP A 26 22.00 -12.91 55.33
C ASP A 26 21.51 -14.28 54.88
N VAL A 27 21.27 -15.14 55.87
CA VAL A 27 20.58 -16.41 55.66
C VAL A 27 19.13 -16.04 55.35
N ILE A 28 18.83 -15.78 54.09
CA ILE A 28 17.46 -15.84 53.60
C ILE A 28 17.05 -17.29 53.80
N LYS A 29 16.13 -17.52 54.75
CA LYS A 29 15.60 -18.86 54.99
C LYS A 29 14.95 -19.33 53.69
N GLU A 30 15.20 -20.57 53.29
CA GLU A 30 14.50 -21.20 52.15
C GLU A 30 12.98 -21.08 52.28
N GLN A 31 12.45 -20.98 53.51
CA GLN A 31 11.05 -20.69 53.78
C GLN A 31 10.53 -19.34 53.24
N ASP A 32 11.37 -18.30 53.15
CA ASP A 32 10.94 -16.99 52.64
C ASP A 32 10.89 -16.98 51.10
N LYS A 33 11.74 -17.77 50.44
CA LYS A 33 11.67 -18.01 48.98
C LYS A 33 10.51 -18.92 48.60
N GLU A 34 10.27 -19.98 49.38
CA GLU A 34 9.10 -20.85 49.19
C GLU A 34 7.80 -20.06 49.43
N GLN A 35 7.76 -19.13 50.40
CA GLN A 35 6.58 -18.27 50.63
C GLN A 35 6.36 -17.17 49.58
N GLU A 36 7.42 -16.64 48.94
CA GLU A 36 7.28 -15.75 47.79
C GLU A 36 6.87 -16.51 46.52
N GLU A 37 7.35 -17.75 46.32
CA GLU A 37 6.96 -18.61 45.19
C GLU A 37 5.50 -19.09 45.27
N GLU A 38 4.93 -19.24 46.48
CA GLU A 38 3.59 -19.77 46.72
C GLU A 38 2.45 -18.72 46.58
N LYS A 39 2.77 -17.45 46.30
CA LYS A 39 1.78 -16.34 46.24
C LYS A 39 1.53 -15.73 44.86
N LEU A 40 2.15 -16.26 43.82
CA LEU A 40 1.81 -15.90 42.46
C LEU A 40 0.64 -16.79 42.02
N GLU A 41 -0.56 -16.21 41.89
CA GLU A 41 -1.60 -16.87 41.09
C GLU A 41 -0.97 -17.20 39.74
N ASP A 42 -0.98 -18.48 39.37
CA ASP A 42 -0.43 -18.90 38.10
C ASP A 42 -1.38 -18.43 37.00
N ILE A 43 -1.14 -17.21 36.50
CA ILE A 43 -1.92 -16.60 35.42
C ILE A 43 -1.93 -17.51 34.17
N SER A 44 -0.96 -18.43 34.04
CA SER A 44 -0.94 -19.41 32.97
C SER A 44 -1.99 -20.53 33.09
N GLU A 45 -2.59 -20.72 34.28
CA GLU A 45 -3.66 -21.70 34.53
C GLU A 45 -5.08 -21.10 34.45
N MET A 46 -5.23 -19.82 34.06
CA MET A 46 -6.54 -19.19 33.92
C MET A 46 -7.39 -19.89 32.86
N THR A 47 -8.64 -20.22 33.21
CA THR A 47 -9.59 -20.81 32.27
C THR A 47 -10.06 -19.79 31.24
N GLU A 48 -10.54 -20.26 30.08
CA GLU A 48 -11.08 -19.38 29.02
C GLU A 48 -12.21 -18.48 29.54
N GLU A 49 -13.07 -18.99 30.42
CA GLU A 49 -14.15 -18.22 31.06
C GLU A 49 -13.62 -17.06 31.93
N VAL A 50 -12.53 -17.28 32.68
CA VAL A 50 -11.90 -16.23 33.50
C VAL A 50 -11.27 -15.17 32.61
N LEU A 51 -10.59 -15.59 31.55
CA LEU A 51 -9.98 -14.67 30.57
C LEU A 51 -11.03 -13.83 29.85
N GLU A 52 -12.19 -14.40 29.52
CA GLU A 52 -13.29 -13.67 28.90
C GLU A 52 -13.86 -12.59 29.84
N VAL A 53 -14.10 -12.92 31.10
CA VAL A 53 -14.59 -11.95 32.10
C VAL A 53 -13.58 -10.83 32.34
N LYS A 54 -12.30 -11.16 32.49
CA LYS A 54 -11.23 -10.16 32.67
C LYS A 54 -11.06 -9.29 31.42
N PHE A 55 -11.17 -9.88 30.23
CA PHE A 55 -11.15 -9.11 28.99
C PHE A 55 -12.34 -8.15 28.89
N GLU A 56 -13.55 -8.57 29.28
CA GLU A 56 -14.71 -7.67 29.30
C GLU A 56 -14.48 -6.45 30.19
N HIS A 57 -13.78 -6.61 31.31
CA HIS A 57 -13.44 -5.50 32.20
C HIS A 57 -12.54 -4.49 31.49
N VAL A 58 -11.43 -4.97 30.91
CA VAL A 58 -10.49 -4.16 30.11
C VAL A 58 -11.17 -3.51 28.91
N ALA A 59 -12.04 -4.24 28.21
CA ALA A 59 -12.73 -3.72 27.03
C ALA A 59 -13.69 -2.58 27.39
N LYS A 60 -14.30 -2.60 28.59
CA LYS A 60 -15.24 -1.57 29.07
C LYS A 60 -14.54 -0.30 29.55
N SER A 61 -13.28 -0.38 29.98
CA SER A 61 -12.51 0.79 30.43
C SER A 61 -11.90 1.60 29.28
N LEU A 62 -11.79 1.00 28.08
CA LEU A 62 -11.14 1.62 26.92
C LEU A 62 -12.14 2.35 25.99
N PRO A 63 -11.74 3.49 25.39
CA PRO A 63 -12.52 4.17 24.35
C PRO A 63 -12.39 3.49 22.98
N VAL A 64 -12.38 2.17 22.95
CA VAL A 64 -12.12 1.34 21.75
C VAL A 64 -13.24 0.32 21.59
N ILE A 65 -13.78 0.22 20.37
CA ILE A 65 -14.78 -0.80 20.05
C ILE A 65 -14.05 -2.03 19.53
N PHE A 66 -14.07 -3.09 20.32
CA PHE A 66 -13.54 -4.39 19.91
C PHE A 66 -14.58 -5.19 19.12
N PRO A 67 -14.16 -5.97 18.10
CA PRO A 67 -15.05 -6.90 17.43
C PRO A 67 -15.64 -7.93 18.41
N PRO A 68 -16.89 -8.42 18.22
CA PRO A 68 -17.54 -9.34 19.17
C PRO A 68 -16.79 -10.64 19.44
N SER A 69 -15.97 -11.11 18.50
CA SER A 69 -15.15 -12.32 18.63
C SER A 69 -13.72 -12.04 19.11
N ALA A 70 -13.43 -10.82 19.56
CA ALA A 70 -12.15 -10.48 20.17
C ALA A 70 -12.04 -11.12 21.56
N LYS A 71 -10.93 -11.84 21.79
CA LYS A 71 -10.67 -12.49 23.08
C LYS A 71 -9.17 -12.60 23.38
N ILE A 72 -8.85 -12.83 24.65
CA ILE A 72 -7.53 -13.26 25.08
C ILE A 72 -7.43 -14.76 24.79
N GLU A 73 -6.45 -15.16 23.96
CA GLU A 73 -6.23 -16.56 23.60
C GLU A 73 -5.35 -17.28 24.63
N SER A 74 -4.33 -16.61 25.15
CA SER A 74 -3.48 -17.14 26.21
C SER A 74 -2.69 -16.04 26.91
N ILE A 75 -2.28 -16.31 28.14
CA ILE A 75 -1.30 -15.52 28.88
C ILE A 75 -0.17 -16.45 29.30
N ASN A 76 1.06 -16.04 29.06
CA ASN A 76 2.25 -16.83 29.38
C ASN A 76 3.25 -15.94 30.12
N ALA A 77 3.70 -16.39 31.29
CA ALA A 77 4.74 -15.75 32.06
C ALA A 77 6.07 -16.51 31.92
N ASP A 78 7.00 -15.94 31.17
CA ASP A 78 8.38 -16.41 31.11
C ASP A 78 9.17 -15.84 32.29
N ARG A 79 9.29 -16.65 33.34
CA ARG A 79 10.00 -16.30 34.57
C ARG A 79 11.51 -16.06 34.37
N MET A 80 12.12 -16.75 33.40
CA MET A 80 13.55 -16.64 33.14
C MET A 80 13.90 -15.30 32.50
N ASN A 81 13.07 -14.86 31.55
CA ASN A 81 13.28 -13.60 30.83
C ASN A 81 12.51 -12.42 31.43
N ARG A 82 11.73 -12.64 32.50
CA ARG A 82 10.83 -11.66 33.12
C ARG A 82 9.90 -11.01 32.08
N LEU A 83 9.23 -11.86 31.29
CA LEU A 83 8.34 -11.45 30.21
C LEU A 83 6.94 -12.01 30.46
N LEU A 84 5.94 -11.14 30.54
CA LEU A 84 4.53 -11.48 30.56
C LEU A 84 3.95 -11.26 29.16
N GLU A 85 3.69 -12.35 28.45
CA GLU A 85 3.16 -12.34 27.09
C GLU A 85 1.65 -12.60 27.11
N ILE A 86 0.89 -11.70 26.50
CA ILE A 86 -0.57 -11.79 26.36
C ILE A 86 -0.89 -11.92 24.88
N ASN A 87 -1.35 -13.10 24.48
CA ASN A 87 -1.73 -13.38 23.11
C ASN A 87 -3.23 -13.16 22.92
N LEU A 88 -3.55 -12.25 22.02
CA LEU A 88 -4.90 -11.86 21.67
C LEU A 88 -5.30 -12.45 20.32
N SER A 89 -6.60 -12.64 20.14
CA SER A 89 -7.14 -13.16 18.89
C SER A 89 -6.88 -12.20 17.71
N LYS A 90 -6.94 -12.73 16.48
CA LYS A 90 -6.68 -11.95 15.27
C LYS A 90 -7.59 -10.73 15.11
N GLU A 91 -8.77 -10.75 15.72
CA GLU A 91 -9.77 -9.68 15.66
C GLU A 91 -9.24 -8.35 16.20
N PHE A 92 -8.28 -8.38 17.13
CA PHE A 92 -7.61 -7.17 17.59
C PHE A 92 -6.85 -6.46 16.46
N SER A 93 -6.39 -7.18 15.44
CA SER A 93 -5.75 -6.56 14.27
C SER A 93 -6.71 -5.75 13.40
N TYR A 94 -8.02 -5.90 13.58
CA TYR A 94 -9.04 -5.12 12.87
C TYR A 94 -9.26 -3.75 13.51
N VAL A 95 -8.81 -3.57 14.74
CA VAL A 95 -8.88 -2.30 15.46
C VAL A 95 -7.79 -1.37 14.92
N PRO A 96 -8.12 -0.13 14.51
CA PRO A 96 -7.14 0.81 14.00
C PRO A 96 -6.33 1.44 15.15
N PHE A 97 -5.38 0.69 15.72
CA PHE A 97 -4.55 1.15 16.82
C PHE A 97 -3.78 2.45 16.51
N ARG A 98 -3.63 3.26 17.56
CA ARG A 98 -2.79 4.46 17.68
C ARG A 98 -1.91 4.34 18.91
N ASN A 99 -0.85 5.14 18.97
CA ASN A 99 0.07 5.15 20.11
C ASN A 99 -0.69 5.29 21.44
N GLU A 100 -1.62 6.23 21.52
CA GLU A 100 -2.41 6.50 22.74
C GLU A 100 -3.29 5.31 23.12
N THR A 101 -3.94 4.67 22.13
CA THR A 101 -4.78 3.49 22.40
C THR A 101 -3.98 2.27 22.81
N VAL A 102 -2.76 2.13 22.30
CA VAL A 102 -1.86 1.04 22.68
C VAL A 102 -1.34 1.28 24.09
N GLU A 103 -0.94 2.51 24.43
CA GLU A 103 -0.55 2.89 25.79
C GLU A 103 -1.66 2.58 26.80
N MET A 104 -2.89 3.03 26.54
CA MET A 104 -4.04 2.72 27.40
C MET A 104 -4.28 1.21 27.52
N LEU A 105 -4.14 0.45 26.43
CA LEU A 105 -4.25 -1.02 26.48
C LEU A 105 -3.19 -1.63 27.39
N TYR A 106 -1.94 -1.20 27.28
CA TYR A 106 -0.87 -1.69 28.14
C TYR A 106 -1.11 -1.33 29.61
N GLU A 107 -1.64 -0.15 29.90
CA GLU A 107 -2.02 0.26 31.26
C GLU A 107 -3.14 -0.62 31.82
N GLU A 108 -4.25 -0.77 31.09
CA GLU A 108 -5.41 -1.56 31.55
C GLU A 108 -5.08 -3.05 31.70
N PHE A 109 -4.32 -3.64 30.77
CA PHE A 109 -3.86 -5.02 30.92
C PHE A 109 -2.86 -5.16 32.07
N ARG A 110 -2.05 -4.15 32.35
CA ARG A 110 -1.12 -4.16 33.49
C ARG A 110 -1.86 -4.06 34.83
N ASP A 111 -2.94 -3.29 34.89
CA ASP A 111 -3.78 -3.24 36.08
C ASP A 111 -4.53 -4.56 36.30
N GLU A 112 -5.02 -5.21 35.22
CA GLU A 112 -5.80 -6.45 35.31
C GLU A 112 -4.96 -7.73 35.50
N PHE A 113 -3.74 -7.77 34.94
CA PHE A 113 -2.89 -8.97 34.88
C PHE A 113 -1.46 -8.77 35.43
N GLY A 114 -1.09 -7.56 35.87
CA GLY A 114 0.27 -7.24 36.28
C GLY A 114 0.59 -7.54 37.75
N SER A 115 -0.40 -7.82 38.60
CA SER A 115 -0.18 -8.16 40.00
C SER A 115 0.69 -9.42 40.13
N GLY A 116 1.82 -9.31 40.83
CA GLY A 116 2.83 -10.38 40.94
C GLY A 116 3.83 -10.44 39.78
N TYR A 117 3.65 -9.61 38.76
CA TYR A 117 4.52 -9.50 37.59
C TYR A 117 4.96 -8.05 37.37
N GLU A 118 5.06 -7.25 38.44
CA GLU A 118 5.34 -5.81 38.38
C GLU A 118 6.71 -5.51 37.75
N ASP A 119 7.69 -6.38 37.98
CA ASP A 119 9.03 -6.28 37.42
C ASP A 119 9.17 -6.97 36.04
N TYR A 120 8.10 -7.56 35.51
CA TYR A 120 8.08 -8.19 34.20
C TYR A 120 7.80 -7.16 33.11
N LYS A 121 8.51 -7.30 31.99
CA LYS A 121 8.12 -6.65 30.74
C LYS A 121 6.82 -7.27 30.26
N MET A 122 5.80 -6.47 29.98
CA MET A 122 4.58 -6.97 29.33
C MET A 122 4.69 -6.84 27.82
N GLN A 123 4.21 -7.83 27.09
CA GLN A 123 4.08 -7.80 25.64
C GLN A 123 2.70 -8.31 25.24
N ILE A 124 1.90 -7.43 24.64
CA ILE A 124 0.58 -7.77 24.13
C ILE A 124 0.72 -8.04 22.63
N LYS A 125 0.28 -9.20 22.17
CA LYS A 125 0.42 -9.65 20.77
C LYS A 125 -0.92 -9.92 20.13
N ALA A 126 -1.04 -9.59 18.85
CA ALA A 126 -2.09 -10.06 17.96
C ALA A 126 -1.48 -10.47 16.62
N LEU A 127 -1.97 -11.55 16.00
CA LEU A 127 -1.34 -12.17 14.82
C LEU A 127 0.15 -12.55 15.03
N GLY A 128 0.56 -12.80 16.28
CA GLY A 128 1.95 -13.06 16.64
C GLY A 128 2.87 -11.83 16.64
N TYR A 129 2.34 -10.64 16.36
CA TYR A 129 3.09 -9.38 16.40
C TYR A 129 2.70 -8.56 17.64
N PRO A 130 3.64 -7.83 18.26
CA PRO A 130 3.31 -6.85 19.28
C PRO A 130 2.33 -5.80 18.72
N ILE A 131 1.31 -5.42 19.49
CA ILE A 131 0.21 -4.57 19.00
C ILE A 131 0.69 -3.18 18.54
N GLU A 132 1.79 -2.66 19.11
CA GLU A 132 2.44 -1.42 18.67
C GLU A 132 2.99 -1.51 17.24
N GLN A 133 3.31 -2.71 16.75
CA GLN A 133 3.74 -2.92 15.37
C GLN A 133 2.58 -2.89 14.38
N LEU A 134 1.34 -2.98 14.85
CA LEU A 134 0.14 -2.85 14.02
C LEU A 134 -0.18 -1.38 13.71
N ILE A 135 0.45 -0.44 14.40
CA ILE A 135 0.33 0.99 14.12
C ILE A 135 0.99 1.30 12.76
N PRO A 136 0.24 1.83 11.76
CA PRO A 136 0.81 2.25 10.49
C PRO A 136 1.87 3.34 10.71
N ASN A 137 2.95 3.34 9.91
CA ASN A 137 4.04 4.33 10.04
C ASN A 137 3.52 5.77 10.11
N TYR A 138 2.49 6.10 9.33
CA TYR A 138 1.89 7.44 9.31
C TYR A 138 1.41 7.93 10.70
N PHE A 139 1.00 7.01 11.58
CA PHE A 139 0.45 7.33 12.90
C PHE A 139 1.44 7.12 14.05
N ARG A 140 2.71 6.79 13.77
CA ARG A 140 3.74 6.64 14.82
C ARG A 140 4.29 8.00 15.23
N SER A 141 4.72 8.10 16.49
CA SER A 141 5.16 9.34 17.13
C SER A 141 6.37 10.01 16.47
N GLY A 142 7.22 9.25 15.77
CA GLY A 142 8.34 9.83 15.05
C GLY A 142 8.95 8.93 13.98
N TYR A 143 9.72 9.55 13.07
CA TYR A 143 10.44 8.85 11.99
C TYR A 143 11.39 7.75 12.49
N ALA A 144 11.93 7.90 13.70
CA ALA A 144 12.81 6.90 14.31
C ALA A 144 12.07 5.58 14.62
N GLU A 145 10.75 5.62 14.80
CA GLU A 145 9.90 4.47 15.07
C GLU A 145 9.31 3.85 13.81
N TYR A 146 9.59 4.42 12.63
CA TYR A 146 9.04 3.92 11.37
C TYR A 146 9.63 2.55 11.06
N ASP A 147 8.74 1.61 10.76
CA ASP A 147 9.13 0.33 10.18
C ASP A 147 9.60 0.56 8.74
N GLN A 148 10.92 0.59 8.56
CA GLN A 148 11.57 0.83 7.26
C GLN A 148 11.28 -0.28 6.26
N SER A 149 10.92 -1.49 6.71
CA SER A 149 10.55 -2.59 5.81
C SER A 149 9.23 -2.33 5.08
N ARG A 150 8.36 -1.48 5.65
CA ARG A 150 7.08 -1.06 5.06
C ARG A 150 7.21 0.18 4.17
N ILE A 151 8.41 0.73 4.03
CA ILE A 151 8.67 1.89 3.18
C ILE A 151 9.19 1.38 1.82
N PRO A 152 8.54 1.72 0.70
CA PRO A 152 9.01 1.32 -0.62
C PRO A 152 10.46 1.77 -0.84
N SER A 153 11.30 0.88 -1.34
CA SER A 153 12.72 1.20 -1.56
C SER A 153 12.87 2.39 -2.51
N SER A 154 13.67 3.37 -2.13
CA SER A 154 14.02 4.52 -2.98
C SER A 154 15.07 4.19 -4.05
N ARG A 155 15.50 2.91 -4.14
CA ARG A 155 16.61 2.47 -5.00
C ARG A 155 16.36 2.69 -6.49
N PHE A 156 15.11 2.82 -6.91
CA PHE A 156 14.76 3.06 -8.30
C PHE A 156 14.32 4.52 -8.49
N LYS A 157 15.10 5.25 -9.30
CA LYS A 157 14.61 6.51 -9.87
C LYS A 157 13.40 6.17 -10.71
N ARG A 158 12.25 6.73 -10.34
CA ARG A 158 11.01 6.54 -11.11
C ARG A 158 11.17 7.20 -12.49
N PRO A 159 10.62 6.61 -13.55
CA PRO A 159 10.63 7.23 -14.87
C PRO A 159 9.87 8.56 -14.83
N ASP A 160 10.24 9.45 -15.73
CA ASP A 160 9.49 10.68 -15.94
C ASP A 160 8.08 10.36 -16.46
N PRO A 161 7.08 11.21 -16.17
CA PRO A 161 5.73 11.03 -16.69
C PRO A 161 5.72 11.06 -18.22
N VAL A 162 4.92 10.19 -18.84
CA VAL A 162 4.81 10.12 -20.31
C VAL A 162 4.26 11.41 -20.89
N VAL A 163 3.29 12.02 -20.22
CA VAL A 163 2.68 13.31 -20.59
C VAL A 163 2.65 14.21 -19.35
N ARG A 164 2.72 15.53 -19.54
CA ARG A 164 2.53 16.51 -18.47
C ARG A 164 1.62 17.63 -18.95
N ASN A 165 0.55 17.87 -18.20
CA ASN A 165 -0.29 19.05 -18.43
C ASN A 165 0.43 20.31 -17.92
N VAL A 166 1.04 21.06 -18.84
CA VAL A 166 1.78 22.30 -18.55
C VAL A 166 0.88 23.47 -18.13
N ASN A 167 -0.42 23.40 -18.42
CA ASN A 167 -1.41 24.41 -18.06
C ASN A 167 -2.08 24.13 -16.71
N SER A 168 -1.86 22.93 -16.14
CA SER A 168 -2.45 22.56 -14.86
C SER A 168 -1.82 23.36 -13.72
N LYS A 169 -2.66 23.96 -12.89
CA LYS A 169 -2.25 24.58 -11.61
C LYS A 169 -2.07 23.55 -10.50
N ASN A 170 -2.40 22.29 -10.76
CA ASN A 170 -2.39 21.23 -9.76
C ASN A 170 -0.97 20.67 -9.56
N ASN A 171 -0.29 21.18 -8.53
CA ASN A 171 1.02 20.70 -8.08
C ASN A 171 0.84 19.77 -6.87
N SER A 172 0.18 18.62 -7.07
CA SER A 172 -0.02 17.58 -6.06
C SER A 172 1.29 16.87 -5.68
N SER A 173 2.22 17.61 -5.07
CA SER A 173 3.57 17.16 -4.69
C SER A 173 3.56 16.03 -3.65
N LYS A 174 2.52 15.98 -2.80
CA LYS A 174 2.25 14.88 -1.87
C LYS A 174 1.26 13.84 -2.41
N GLY A 175 0.79 14.01 -3.64
CA GLY A 175 -0.15 13.10 -4.32
C GLY A 175 0.57 12.19 -5.31
N LEU A 176 -0.05 12.01 -6.47
CA LEU A 176 0.40 11.16 -7.56
C LEU A 176 1.05 11.93 -8.71
N ALA A 177 1.49 13.18 -8.47
CA ALA A 177 2.20 13.97 -9.47
C ALA A 177 3.38 13.18 -10.08
N GLY A 178 3.41 13.12 -11.41
CA GLY A 178 4.45 12.44 -12.18
C GLY A 178 4.40 10.91 -12.09
N LYS A 179 3.30 10.31 -11.60
CA LYS A 179 3.12 8.85 -11.62
C LYS A 179 2.37 8.44 -12.88
N ASN A 180 2.83 7.37 -13.52
CA ASN A 180 2.08 6.69 -14.58
C ASN A 180 1.40 5.47 -13.96
N ILE A 181 0.09 5.34 -14.13
CA ILE A 181 -0.72 4.22 -13.63
C ILE A 181 -1.37 3.55 -14.83
N LEU A 182 -1.19 2.24 -14.95
CA LEU A 182 -1.99 1.44 -15.87
C LEU A 182 -3.14 0.81 -15.09
N LEU A 183 -4.37 1.07 -15.52
CA LEU A 183 -5.58 0.68 -14.82
C LEU A 183 -6.48 -0.15 -15.73
N TRP A 184 -6.82 -1.35 -15.27
CA TRP A 184 -7.74 -2.26 -15.95
C TRP A 184 -9.02 -2.38 -15.15
N HIS A 185 -10.15 -1.95 -15.72
CA HIS A 185 -11.47 -2.14 -15.11
C HIS A 185 -12.01 -3.56 -15.34
N SER A 186 -11.23 -4.57 -14.95
CA SER A 186 -11.56 -6.00 -15.00
C SER A 186 -11.98 -6.50 -16.40
N HIS A 187 -12.96 -7.41 -16.46
CA HIS A 187 -13.46 -8.15 -17.61
C HIS A 187 -13.85 -7.28 -18.83
N GLY A 188 -14.06 -7.94 -19.97
CA GLY A 188 -14.49 -7.31 -21.21
C GLY A 188 -15.22 -8.29 -22.12
N TRP A 189 -15.65 -7.79 -23.27
CA TRP A 189 -16.29 -8.61 -24.30
C TRP A 189 -15.21 -9.44 -25.00
N TYR A 190 -15.35 -10.76 -25.00
CA TYR A 190 -14.35 -11.67 -25.58
C TYR A 190 -14.99 -12.62 -26.59
N HIS A 191 -14.20 -13.10 -27.54
CA HIS A 191 -14.66 -14.06 -28.53
C HIS A 191 -14.57 -15.49 -27.99
N ASN A 192 -15.72 -16.14 -27.82
CA ASN A 192 -15.78 -17.55 -27.46
C ASN A 192 -15.64 -18.41 -28.73
N LEU A 193 -14.50 -19.10 -28.87
CA LEU A 193 -14.22 -19.94 -30.04
C LEU A 193 -15.17 -21.12 -30.21
N LYS A 194 -15.70 -21.70 -29.11
CA LYS A 194 -16.61 -22.85 -29.20
C LYS A 194 -18.02 -22.47 -29.63
N LEU A 195 -18.44 -21.25 -29.26
CA LEU A 195 -19.75 -20.71 -29.58
C LEU A 195 -19.74 -19.79 -30.81
N GLU A 196 -18.54 -19.55 -31.38
CA GLU A 196 -18.31 -18.67 -32.53
C GLU A 196 -18.99 -17.31 -32.39
N ARG A 197 -18.94 -16.73 -31.18
CA ARG A 197 -19.56 -15.45 -30.88
C ARG A 197 -18.83 -14.67 -29.81
N TRP A 198 -19.03 -13.36 -29.83
CA TRP A 198 -18.62 -12.49 -28.74
C TRP A 198 -19.60 -12.57 -27.57
N GLU A 199 -19.08 -12.75 -26.36
CA GLU A 199 -19.90 -12.78 -25.15
C GLU A 199 -19.18 -12.19 -23.92
N TRP A 200 -19.97 -11.89 -22.89
CA TRP A 200 -19.46 -11.49 -21.58
C TRP A 200 -18.94 -12.71 -20.83
N GLN A 201 -17.98 -12.53 -19.93
CA GLN A 201 -17.44 -13.64 -19.14
C GLN A 201 -18.46 -14.16 -18.13
N ARG A 202 -19.32 -13.29 -17.60
CA ARG A 202 -20.39 -13.67 -16.67
C ARG A 202 -21.76 -13.66 -17.35
N PRO A 203 -22.68 -14.55 -16.92
CA PRO A 203 -24.04 -14.55 -17.43
C PRO A 203 -24.76 -13.27 -17.03
N ARG A 204 -25.76 -12.89 -17.85
CA ARG A 204 -26.68 -11.81 -17.50
C ARG A 204 -27.54 -12.25 -16.32
N LEU A 205 -27.47 -11.52 -15.21
CA LEU A 205 -28.23 -11.81 -14.00
C LEU A 205 -29.06 -10.58 -13.62
N PHE A 206 -30.37 -10.75 -13.42
CA PHE A 206 -31.29 -9.65 -13.07
C PHE A 206 -31.19 -8.43 -13.99
N GLN A 207 -31.07 -8.65 -15.31
CA GLN A 207 -30.87 -7.59 -16.33
C GLN A 207 -29.56 -6.79 -16.18
N SER A 208 -28.63 -7.25 -15.34
CA SER A 208 -27.28 -6.68 -15.20
C SER A 208 -26.22 -7.54 -15.87
N VAL A 209 -25.11 -6.91 -16.22
CA VAL A 209 -23.88 -7.58 -16.69
C VAL A 209 -22.79 -7.23 -15.69
N GLU A 210 -22.34 -8.21 -14.90
CA GLU A 210 -21.31 -8.02 -13.87
C GLU A 210 -20.02 -7.42 -14.47
N ASP A 211 -19.64 -7.84 -15.68
CA ASP A 211 -18.47 -7.36 -16.41
C ASP A 211 -18.46 -5.83 -16.65
N LEU A 212 -19.64 -5.18 -16.64
CA LEU A 212 -19.76 -3.73 -16.82
C LEU A 212 -19.68 -2.95 -15.50
N ILE A 213 -19.87 -3.61 -14.36
CA ILE A 213 -19.88 -2.93 -13.04
C ILE A 213 -18.53 -2.26 -12.75
N PRO A 214 -17.37 -2.90 -12.95
CA PRO A 214 -16.09 -2.23 -12.73
C PRO A 214 -15.88 -0.98 -13.59
N MET A 215 -16.34 -1.01 -14.84
CA MET A 215 -16.25 0.13 -15.75
C MET A 215 -17.09 1.32 -15.26
N SER A 216 -18.30 1.04 -14.77
CA SER A 216 -19.28 2.08 -14.40
C SER A 216 -18.84 2.99 -13.26
N PHE A 217 -17.93 2.53 -12.39
CA PHE A 217 -17.32 3.39 -11.39
C PHE A 217 -15.86 3.77 -11.69
N THR A 218 -15.16 2.99 -12.52
CA THR A 218 -13.75 3.28 -12.84
C THR A 218 -13.64 4.52 -13.70
N ILE A 219 -14.41 4.60 -14.79
CA ILE A 219 -14.33 5.69 -15.75
C ILE A 219 -14.77 7.03 -15.16
N PRO A 220 -15.98 7.17 -14.59
CA PRO A 220 -16.45 8.48 -14.14
C PRO A 220 -15.89 8.92 -12.77
N TYR A 221 -15.33 8.02 -11.96
CA TYR A 221 -14.89 8.37 -10.59
C TYR A 221 -13.41 8.05 -10.33
N LEU A 222 -12.99 6.79 -10.47
CA LEU A 222 -11.65 6.38 -10.07
C LEU A 222 -10.56 7.04 -10.93
N ILE A 223 -10.74 7.05 -12.26
CA ILE A 223 -9.80 7.68 -13.18
C ILE A 223 -9.67 9.18 -12.88
N PRO A 224 -10.76 9.98 -12.85
CA PRO A 224 -10.70 11.39 -12.46
C PRO A 224 -10.08 11.62 -11.09
N MET A 225 -10.34 10.76 -10.10
CA MET A 225 -9.73 10.88 -8.77
C MET A 225 -8.20 10.74 -8.83
N LEU A 226 -7.68 9.77 -9.58
CA LEU A 226 -6.24 9.55 -9.75
C LEU A 226 -5.58 10.67 -10.55
N GLU A 227 -6.23 11.13 -11.61
CA GLU A 227 -5.74 12.23 -12.45
C GLU A 227 -5.74 13.57 -11.69
N ASN A 228 -6.79 13.83 -10.90
CA ASN A 228 -6.85 14.96 -9.98
C ASN A 228 -5.82 14.87 -8.85
N ALA A 229 -5.35 13.66 -8.50
CA ALA A 229 -4.20 13.50 -7.61
C ALA A 229 -2.85 13.72 -8.33
N GLY A 230 -2.84 13.91 -9.66
CA GLY A 230 -1.67 14.22 -10.49
C GLY A 230 -1.09 13.05 -11.28
N ALA A 231 -1.76 11.90 -11.29
CA ALA A 231 -1.32 10.74 -12.07
C ALA A 231 -1.64 10.91 -13.57
N ASN A 232 -0.82 10.31 -14.42
CA ASN A 232 -1.21 9.94 -15.78
C ASN A 232 -1.80 8.53 -15.73
N VAL A 233 -3.07 8.38 -16.11
CA VAL A 233 -3.75 7.09 -16.08
C VAL A 233 -3.90 6.55 -17.50
N PHE A 234 -3.49 5.31 -17.71
CA PHE A 234 -3.64 4.59 -18.97
C PHE A 234 -4.65 3.47 -18.77
N ILE A 235 -5.59 3.34 -19.71
CA ILE A 235 -6.55 2.24 -19.71
C ILE A 235 -6.49 1.51 -21.06
N PRO A 236 -6.78 0.19 -21.09
CA PRO A 236 -6.68 -0.63 -22.31
C PRO A 236 -7.91 -0.54 -23.22
N ARG A 237 -8.92 0.25 -22.84
CA ARG A 237 -10.22 0.37 -23.52
C ARG A 237 -10.56 1.84 -23.71
N GLU A 238 -11.50 2.12 -24.62
CA GLU A 238 -12.00 3.48 -24.81
C GLU A 238 -12.58 4.05 -23.52
N ARG A 239 -12.29 5.32 -23.25
CA ARG A 239 -12.80 6.03 -22.06
C ARG A 239 -14.22 6.50 -22.27
N ASP A 240 -14.56 6.82 -23.51
CA ASP A 240 -15.88 7.26 -23.89
C ASP A 240 -16.81 6.06 -24.19
N VAL A 241 -18.05 6.16 -23.72
CA VAL A 241 -19.13 5.19 -24.02
C VAL A 241 -19.98 5.64 -25.20
N GLN A 242 -19.69 6.81 -25.77
CA GLN A 242 -20.31 7.31 -26.98
C GLN A 242 -20.13 6.33 -28.14
N THR A 243 -21.21 6.09 -28.88
CA THR A 243 -21.23 5.12 -29.98
C THR A 243 -20.87 5.74 -31.33
N ASN A 244 -20.77 7.07 -31.40
CA ASN A 244 -20.32 7.77 -32.60
C ASN A 244 -18.79 7.77 -32.66
N GLU A 245 -18.24 7.10 -33.67
CA GLU A 245 -16.80 7.09 -33.94
C GLU A 245 -16.48 8.11 -35.04
N VAL A 246 -15.47 8.95 -34.79
CA VAL A 246 -14.89 9.85 -35.79
C VAL A 246 -13.38 9.68 -35.77
N ILE A 247 -12.81 9.10 -36.83
CA ILE A 247 -11.37 8.91 -36.98
C ILE A 247 -10.85 9.97 -37.94
N VAL A 248 -9.85 10.73 -37.48
CA VAL A 248 -9.16 11.73 -38.28
C VAL A 248 -7.71 11.29 -38.40
N ASP A 249 -7.30 10.91 -39.60
CA ASP A 249 -5.96 10.38 -39.88
C ASP A 249 -5.24 11.27 -40.91
N ASN A 250 -3.89 11.29 -40.90
CA ASN A 250 -3.13 12.10 -41.84
C ASN A 250 -3.26 11.66 -43.30
N ASP A 251 -3.57 10.38 -43.54
CA ASP A 251 -3.83 9.85 -44.86
C ASP A 251 -5.33 9.88 -45.21
N SER A 252 -6.19 10.40 -44.31
CA SER A 252 -7.62 10.54 -44.61
C SER A 252 -7.81 11.46 -45.81
N PRO A 253 -8.48 11.00 -46.89
CA PRO A 253 -8.77 11.88 -48.01
C PRO A 253 -9.67 13.02 -47.52
N THR A 254 -9.28 14.26 -47.82
CA THR A 254 -10.16 15.42 -47.68
C THR A 254 -11.27 15.30 -48.71
N ASN A 255 -12.27 14.48 -48.44
CA ASN A 255 -13.42 14.32 -49.31
C ASN A 255 -14.47 15.40 -48.99
N LEU A 256 -15.35 15.70 -49.94
CA LEU A 256 -16.37 16.75 -49.76
C LEU A 256 -17.54 16.32 -48.85
N ILE A 257 -17.57 15.04 -48.44
CA ILE A 257 -18.69 14.44 -47.70
C ILE A 257 -18.46 14.54 -46.20
N THR A 258 -17.22 14.36 -45.74
CA THR A 258 -16.82 14.56 -44.34
C THR A 258 -16.02 15.85 -44.21
N LYS A 259 -16.40 16.72 -43.28
CA LYS A 259 -15.66 17.94 -42.92
C LYS A 259 -14.54 17.67 -41.92
N SER A 260 -14.29 16.41 -41.59
CA SER A 260 -13.14 15.97 -40.81
C SER A 260 -11.85 16.26 -41.57
N ARG A 261 -10.85 16.84 -40.92
CA ARG A 261 -9.58 17.23 -41.56
C ARG A 261 -8.42 17.10 -40.60
N PHE A 262 -7.31 16.61 -41.13
CA PHE A 262 -6.00 16.71 -40.52
C PHE A 262 -5.25 17.87 -41.19
N ILE A 263 -4.72 18.79 -40.38
CA ILE A 263 -3.96 19.95 -40.87
C ILE A 263 -2.57 19.91 -40.28
N VAL A 264 -1.57 20.05 -41.14
CA VAL A 264 -0.16 20.20 -40.75
C VAL A 264 0.29 21.60 -41.11
N ARG A 265 1.01 22.24 -40.19
CA ARG A 265 1.68 23.52 -40.43
C ARG A 265 3.15 23.37 -40.07
N ASP A 266 4.00 23.49 -41.06
CA ASP A 266 5.44 23.56 -40.86
C ASP A 266 5.82 24.87 -40.17
N GLY A 267 6.86 24.79 -39.36
CA GLY A 267 7.53 25.93 -38.77
C GLY A 267 8.66 26.45 -39.65
N GLU A 268 9.26 27.58 -39.23
CA GLU A 268 10.43 28.13 -39.94
C GLU A 268 11.67 27.23 -39.79
N ARG A 269 11.79 26.50 -38.68
CA ARG A 269 12.95 25.66 -38.34
C ARG A 269 12.62 24.18 -38.36
N LEU A 270 11.36 23.84 -38.08
CA LEU A 270 10.90 22.47 -37.95
C LEU A 270 9.86 22.17 -39.02
N VAL A 271 10.13 21.13 -39.79
CA VAL A 271 9.25 20.66 -40.88
C VAL A 271 8.77 19.27 -40.52
N TRP A 272 7.50 18.99 -40.81
CA TRP A 272 6.93 17.65 -40.67
C TRP A 272 7.41 16.76 -41.80
N GLN A 273 7.83 15.56 -41.44
CA GLN A 273 8.36 14.58 -42.37
C GLN A 273 7.54 13.30 -42.27
N LYS A 274 7.31 12.65 -43.41
CA LYS A 274 6.68 11.34 -43.46
C LYS A 274 7.69 10.26 -43.10
N GLU A 275 7.32 9.40 -42.16
CA GLU A 275 8.08 8.18 -41.85
C GLU A 275 8.05 7.23 -43.05
N ASN A 276 9.12 6.46 -43.23
CA ASN A 276 9.17 5.42 -44.26
C ASN A 276 8.50 4.12 -43.79
N GLU A 277 8.34 3.95 -42.48
CA GLU A 277 7.71 2.77 -41.90
C GLU A 277 6.17 2.83 -42.03
N PRO A 278 5.51 1.69 -42.28
CA PRO A 278 4.07 1.65 -42.36
C PRO A 278 3.45 1.96 -40.99
N ALA A 279 2.31 2.64 -41.01
CA ALA A 279 1.59 3.04 -39.80
C ALA A 279 0.09 2.76 -39.91
N PHE A 280 -0.66 3.26 -38.95
CA PHE A 280 -2.11 3.18 -38.94
C PHE A 280 -2.71 3.85 -40.18
N GLY A 281 -3.70 3.21 -40.77
CA GLY A 281 -4.61 3.77 -41.75
C GLY A 281 -5.95 3.04 -41.63
N ILE A 282 -7.06 3.79 -41.71
CA ILE A 282 -8.41 3.27 -41.44
C ILE A 282 -8.85 2.17 -42.42
N GLY A 283 -8.34 2.14 -43.65
CA GLY A 283 -8.73 1.14 -44.65
C GLY A 283 -10.24 1.13 -44.92
N GLU A 284 -10.84 -0.07 -45.01
CA GLU A 284 -12.28 -0.28 -45.21
C GLU A 284 -12.88 -1.14 -44.09
N PRO A 285 -13.19 -0.58 -42.91
CA PRO A 285 -13.87 -1.32 -41.85
C PRO A 285 -15.29 -1.77 -42.30
N PRO A 286 -15.78 -2.94 -41.85
CA PRO A 286 -15.10 -3.90 -40.99
C PRO A 286 -13.95 -4.61 -41.72
N TYR A 287 -12.80 -4.69 -41.04
CA TYR A 287 -11.58 -5.26 -41.61
C TYR A 287 -11.74 -6.73 -41.99
N LYS A 288 -11.16 -7.10 -43.13
CA LYS A 288 -11.14 -8.48 -43.62
C LYS A 288 -10.11 -9.30 -42.84
N GLU A 289 -10.18 -10.63 -42.98
CA GLU A 289 -9.21 -11.52 -42.36
C GLU A 289 -7.77 -11.16 -42.77
N ASN A 290 -6.86 -11.13 -41.81
CA ASN A 290 -5.45 -10.75 -41.96
C ASN A 290 -5.20 -9.30 -42.41
N GLU A 291 -6.22 -8.44 -42.45
CA GLU A 291 -6.03 -7.01 -42.65
C GLU A 291 -5.59 -6.36 -41.34
N ASN A 292 -4.39 -5.75 -41.37
CA ASN A 292 -3.83 -5.07 -40.21
C ASN A 292 -3.82 -3.56 -40.48
N PRO A 293 -4.68 -2.77 -39.83
CA PRO A 293 -4.76 -1.32 -40.08
C PRO A 293 -3.45 -0.59 -39.76
N PHE A 294 -2.60 -1.12 -38.87
CA PHE A 294 -1.27 -0.58 -38.55
C PHE A 294 -0.24 -0.79 -39.66
N LYS A 295 -0.66 -1.29 -40.83
CA LYS A 295 0.19 -1.42 -42.02
C LYS A 295 -0.38 -0.74 -43.26
N LEU A 296 -1.50 -0.04 -43.14
CA LEU A 296 -2.24 0.51 -44.30
C LEU A 296 -1.94 1.99 -44.56
N GLY A 297 -1.46 2.72 -43.56
CA GLY A 297 -1.20 4.16 -43.66
C GLY A 297 0.26 4.51 -43.37
N SER A 298 0.46 5.76 -42.99
CA SER A 298 1.74 6.38 -42.74
C SER A 298 1.68 7.30 -41.53
N SER A 299 2.84 7.63 -40.99
CA SER A 299 2.94 8.56 -39.87
C SER A 299 3.81 9.75 -40.23
N LEU A 300 3.58 10.85 -39.53
CA LEU A 300 4.40 12.05 -39.64
C LEU A 300 5.17 12.27 -38.35
N PHE A 301 6.39 12.79 -38.46
CA PHE A 301 7.22 13.14 -37.32
C PHE A 301 7.87 14.51 -37.51
N THR A 302 8.19 15.15 -36.39
CA THR A 302 9.07 16.33 -36.33
C THR A 302 9.70 16.42 -34.95
N TYR A 303 10.75 17.23 -34.79
CA TYR A 303 11.37 17.45 -33.48
C TYR A 303 10.50 18.38 -32.62
N SER A 304 10.57 18.24 -31.29
CA SER A 304 9.91 19.18 -30.38
C SER A 304 10.79 20.40 -30.12
N ASN A 305 10.17 21.56 -29.87
CA ASN A 305 10.85 22.75 -29.36
C ASN A 305 10.01 23.50 -28.32
N LEU A 306 10.64 24.43 -27.61
CA LEU A 306 9.99 25.21 -26.54
C LEU A 306 9.14 26.37 -27.06
N THR A 307 9.24 26.71 -28.34
CA THR A 307 8.59 27.89 -28.93
C THR A 307 7.33 27.57 -29.72
N GLY A 308 7.02 26.30 -29.97
CA GLY A 308 5.81 25.87 -30.68
C GLY A 308 5.81 26.20 -32.18
N ASP A 309 6.93 25.95 -32.86
CA ASP A 309 7.17 26.33 -34.27
C ASP A 309 6.32 25.53 -35.27
N ALA A 310 6.43 24.21 -35.28
CA ALA A 310 5.60 23.33 -36.12
C ALA A 310 4.36 22.84 -35.36
N GLN A 311 3.24 22.69 -36.07
CA GLN A 311 1.94 22.35 -35.48
C GLN A 311 1.19 21.32 -36.34
N CYS A 312 0.36 20.51 -35.68
CA CYS A 312 -0.65 19.69 -36.36
C CYS A 312 -1.97 19.79 -35.61
N GLU A 313 -3.08 19.63 -36.34
CA GLU A 313 -4.44 19.72 -35.82
C GLU A 313 -5.28 18.58 -36.39
N TRP A 314 -6.03 17.92 -35.51
CA TRP A 314 -7.09 16.99 -35.87
C TRP A 314 -8.42 17.68 -35.64
N ILE A 315 -9.19 17.88 -36.71
CA ILE A 315 -10.48 18.58 -36.67
C ILE A 315 -11.55 17.56 -37.06
N PRO A 316 -12.24 16.92 -36.10
CA PRO A 316 -13.32 15.98 -36.40
C PRO A 316 -14.61 16.72 -36.76
N GLU A 317 -15.37 16.19 -37.72
CA GLU A 317 -16.78 16.53 -37.91
C GLU A 317 -17.62 15.67 -36.95
N ILE A 318 -18.15 16.30 -35.90
CA ILE A 318 -18.98 15.61 -34.92
C ILE A 318 -20.39 15.43 -35.49
N PRO A 319 -20.91 14.18 -35.59
CA PRO A 319 -22.15 13.90 -36.32
C PRO A 319 -23.41 14.39 -35.62
N GLN A 320 -23.38 14.55 -34.29
CA GLN A 320 -24.52 15.03 -33.50
C GLN A 320 -24.07 15.85 -32.28
N THR A 321 -24.96 16.66 -31.71
CA THR A 321 -24.67 17.36 -30.45
C THR A 321 -24.66 16.38 -29.28
N GLY A 322 -23.69 16.49 -28.37
CA GLY A 322 -23.53 15.60 -27.22
C GLY A 322 -22.34 15.99 -26.35
N GLU A 323 -22.13 15.24 -25.26
CA GLU A 323 -20.89 15.27 -24.49
C GLU A 323 -19.92 14.27 -25.15
N TYR A 324 -18.74 14.76 -25.55
CA TYR A 324 -17.66 14.05 -26.26
C TYR A 324 -16.33 14.36 -25.58
#